data_AF-A0A7C7RB86-F1
#
_entry.id   AF-A0A7C7RB86-F1
#
_cell.length_a   1.000
_cell.length_b   1.000
_cell.length_c   1.000
_cell.angle_alpha   90.00
_cell.angle_beta   90.00
_cell.angle_gamma   90.00
#
_symmetry.space_group_name_H-M   'P 1'
#
loop_
_entity.id
_entity.type
_entity.pdbx_description
1 polymer ?
#
loop_
_entity_poly.entity_id
_entity_poly.type
_entity_poly.pdbx_seq_one_letter_code
_entity_poly.pdbx_strand_id
1 'polypeptide(L)' 'MSRYVRLTYILFVAFLLQSTPAFSSQNIGILPFKDKTGYDGSWDIEKGIAVSLGEVLAENPFYQIIPTDSLLKELEWGRS' A
#
# COMPACT_ATOMS: atom_id res chain seq x y z
N MET A 1 43.51 18.23 6.79
CA MET A 1 42.30 17.94 5.98
C MET A 1 41.42 19.17 5.97
N SER A 2 41.25 19.81 4.80
CA SER A 2 40.70 21.17 4.69
C SER A 2 39.19 21.20 4.96
N ARG A 3 38.70 22.19 5.71
CA ARG A 3 37.28 22.34 6.11
C ARG A 3 36.32 22.31 4.90
N TYR A 4 36.80 22.77 3.75
CA TYR A 4 36.06 22.76 2.49
C TYR A 4 35.74 21.35 1.97
N VAL A 5 36.61 20.37 2.21
CA VAL A 5 36.41 18.98 1.75
C VAL A 5 35.26 18.30 2.51
N ARG A 6 35.10 18.62 3.80
CA ARG A 6 33.97 18.10 4.59
C ARG A 6 32.64 18.71 4.12
N LEU A 7 32.67 19.98 3.75
CA LEU A 7 31.48 20.73 3.35
C LEU A 7 30.98 20.27 1.97
N THR A 8 31.88 20.04 1.02
CA THR A 8 31.53 19.47 -0.29
C THR A 8 31.02 18.03 -0.16
N TYR A 9 31.59 17.23 0.74
CA TYR A 9 31.13 15.87 1.00
C TYR A 9 29.70 15.84 1.56
N ILE A 10 29.38 16.69 2.54
CA ILE A 10 28.02 16.76 3.12
C ILE A 10 27.00 17.18 2.06
N LEU A 11 27.32 18.19 1.26
CA LEU A 11 26.43 18.66 0.18
C LEU A 11 26.20 17.57 -0.88
N PHE A 12 27.26 16.83 -1.23
CA PHE A 12 27.16 15.72 -2.18
C PHE A 12 26.27 14.59 -1.65
N VAL A 13 26.43 14.20 -0.37
CA VAL A 13 25.58 13.18 0.26
C VAL A 13 24.12 13.64 0.37
N ALA A 14 23.88 14.90 0.74
CA ALA A 14 22.53 15.46 0.80
C ALA A 14 21.84 15.48 -0.57
N PHE A 15 22.59 15.81 -1.63
CA PHE A 15 22.10 15.76 -3.01
C PHE A 15 21.77 14.34 -3.47
N LEU A 16 22.58 13.34 -3.09
CA LEU A 16 22.29 11.93 -3.36
C LEU A 16 21.05 11.41 -2.60
N LEU A 17 20.83 11.88 -1.36
CA LEU A 17 19.64 11.53 -0.58
C LEU A 17 18.35 12.12 -1.16
N GLN A 18 18.41 13.29 -1.78
CA GLN A 18 17.24 13.90 -2.42
C GLN A 18 16.93 13.32 -3.80
N SER A 19 17.91 12.71 -4.46
CA SER A 19 17.76 12.11 -5.79
C SER A 19 17.38 10.64 -5.77
N THR A 20 17.29 10.01 -4.58
CA THR A 20 16.69 8.69 -4.46
C THR A 20 15.18 8.85 -4.66
N PRO A 21 14.58 8.30 -5.73
CA PRO A 21 13.14 8.34 -5.88
C PRO A 21 12.55 7.61 -4.67
N ALA A 22 11.80 8.31 -3.83
CA ALA A 22 10.90 7.66 -2.91
C ALA A 22 10.01 6.78 -3.78
N PHE A 23 10.17 5.46 -3.71
CA PHE A 23 9.25 4.54 -4.36
C PHE A 23 7.87 4.86 -3.79
N SER A 24 7.07 5.60 -4.57
CA SER A 24 5.74 6.01 -4.16
C SER A 24 4.96 4.73 -3.93
N SER A 25 4.58 4.50 -2.67
CA SER A 25 3.72 3.36 -2.33
C SER A 25 2.46 3.41 -3.21
N GLN A 26 2.13 2.30 -3.84
CA GLN A 26 0.91 2.16 -4.62
C GLN A 26 -0.25 1.83 -3.70
N ASN A 27 -1.30 2.64 -3.78
CA ASN A 27 -2.53 2.37 -3.06
C ASN A 27 -3.30 1.24 -3.74
N ILE A 28 -3.60 0.17 -3.00
CA ILE A 28 -4.40 -0.96 -3.47
C ILE A 28 -5.66 -1.05 -2.63
N GLY A 29 -6.81 -1.10 -3.30
CA GLY A 29 -8.08 -1.39 -2.68
C GLY A 29 -8.55 -2.82 -2.99
N ILE A 30 -8.92 -3.58 -1.96
CA ILE A 30 -9.47 -4.93 -2.11
C ILE A 30 -10.99 -4.83 -2.02
N LEU A 31 -11.66 -5.11 -3.13
CA LEU A 31 -13.11 -5.09 -3.21
C LEU A 31 -13.71 -6.38 -2.63
N PRO A 32 -14.90 -6.30 -2.02
CA PRO A 32 -15.62 -7.50 -1.61
C PRO A 32 -15.94 -8.35 -2.85
N PHE A 33 -15.79 -9.67 -2.72
CA PHE A 33 -16.12 -10.62 -3.77
C PHE A 33 -17.26 -11.52 -3.28
N LYS A 34 -18.03 -12.01 -4.26
CA LYS A 34 -19.15 -12.91 -4.01
C LYS A 34 -18.69 -14.35 -4.12
N ASP A 35 -18.96 -15.15 -3.09
CA ASP A 35 -18.78 -16.60 -3.18
C ASP A 35 -19.81 -17.20 -4.13
N LYS A 36 -19.33 -18.06 -5.03
CA LYS A 36 -20.16 -18.84 -5.97
C LYS A 36 -19.96 -20.34 -5.81
N THR A 37 -19.12 -20.75 -4.86
CA THR A 37 -18.80 -22.16 -4.63
C THR A 37 -19.92 -22.88 -3.86
N GLY A 38 -20.76 -22.13 -3.13
CA GLY A 38 -21.84 -22.70 -2.33
C GLY A 38 -21.31 -23.38 -1.06
N TYR A 39 -20.16 -22.93 -0.57
CA TYR A 39 -19.54 -23.45 0.64
C TYR A 39 -20.37 -23.07 1.87
N ASP A 40 -20.74 -24.07 2.69
CA ASP A 40 -21.58 -23.91 3.88
C ASP A 40 -20.79 -24.03 5.21
N GLY A 41 -19.46 -24.08 5.13
CA GLY A 41 -18.62 -24.23 6.31
C GLY A 41 -18.56 -22.96 7.16
N SER A 42 -17.95 -23.08 8.34
CA SER A 42 -17.86 -21.99 9.32
C SER A 42 -16.94 -20.84 8.91
N TRP A 43 -16.19 -21.00 7.81
CA TRP A 43 -15.30 -19.96 7.31
C TRP A 43 -16.04 -19.05 6.34
N ASP A 44 -16.12 -17.77 6.68
CA ASP A 44 -16.62 -16.72 5.80
C ASP A 44 -15.59 -16.49 4.69
N ILE A 45 -15.76 -17.19 3.56
CA ILE A 45 -14.85 -17.11 2.42
C ILE A 45 -14.78 -15.67 1.89
N GLU A 46 -15.92 -14.98 1.81
CA GLU A 46 -16.04 -13.62 1.28
C GLU A 46 -15.21 -12.60 2.06
N LYS A 47 -15.19 -12.71 3.39
CA LYS A 47 -14.32 -11.86 4.22
C LYS A 47 -12.91 -12.40 4.32
N GLY A 48 -12.76 -13.73 4.44
CA GLY A 48 -11.50 -14.39 4.73
C GLY A 48 -10.44 -14.18 3.66
N ILE A 49 -10.80 -14.31 2.38
CA ILE A 49 -9.81 -14.11 1.29
C ILE A 49 -9.45 -12.62 1.18
N ALA A 50 -10.40 -11.70 1.35
CA ALA A 50 -10.12 -10.25 1.26
C ALA A 50 -9.10 -9.82 2.33
N VAL A 51 -9.31 -10.27 3.57
CA VAL A 51 -8.40 -10.00 4.70
C VAL A 51 -7.03 -10.63 4.46
N SER A 52 -7.00 -11.92 4.10
CA SER A 52 -5.74 -12.65 3.88
C SER A 52 -4.91 -12.03 2.74
N LEU A 53 -5.58 -11.59 1.67
CA LEU A 53 -4.91 -10.91 0.55
C LEU A 53 -4.36 -9.54 0.97
N GLY A 54 -5.10 -8.81 1.81
CA GLY A 54 -4.64 -7.54 2.37
C GLY A 54 -3.41 -7.71 3.25
N GLU A 55 -3.39 -8.72 4.11
CA GLU A 55 -2.26 -9.05 4.97
C GLU A 55 -1.01 -9.37 4.14
N VAL A 56 -1.13 -10.25 3.14
CA VAL A 56 -0.01 -10.63 2.26
C VAL A 56 0.52 -9.43 1.47
N LEU A 57 -0.35 -8.58 0.95
CA LEU A 57 0.06 -7.40 0.19
C LEU A 57 0.68 -6.32 1.09
N ALA A 58 0.25 -6.22 2.35
CA ALA A 58 0.81 -5.28 3.32
C ALA A 58 2.24 -5.63 3.76
N GLU A 59 2.69 -6.87 3.57
CA GLU A 59 4.09 -7.26 3.82
C GLU A 59 5.07 -6.57 2.85
N ASN A 60 4.59 -6.11 1.70
CA ASN A 60 5.40 -5.39 0.74
C ASN A 60 5.29 -3.86 0.97
N PRO A 61 6.39 -3.18 1.33
CA PRO A 61 6.38 -1.74 1.60
C PRO A 61 6.04 -0.88 0.37
N PHE A 62 6.03 -1.48 -0.83
CA PHE A 62 5.60 -0.84 -2.06
C PHE A 62 4.08 -0.67 -2.15
N TYR A 63 3.30 -1.35 -1.31
CA TYR A 63 1.84 -1.26 -1.33
C TYR A 63 1.28 -0.66 -0.04
N GLN A 64 0.25 0.15 -0.21
CA GLN A 64 -0.56 0.67 0.88
C GLN A 64 -2.00 0.18 0.69
N ILE A 65 -2.49 -0.63 1.63
CA ILE A 65 -3.85 -1.18 1.55
C ILE A 65 -4.84 -0.11 1.99
N ILE A 66 -5.77 0.25 1.11
CA ILE A 66 -6.91 1.09 1.45
C ILE A 66 -7.98 0.20 2.12
N PRO A 67 -8.48 0.58 3.32
CA PRO A 67 -9.57 -0.13 3.96
C PRO A 67 -10.81 -0.21 3.07
N THR A 68 -11.43 -1.39 3.00
CA THR A 68 -12.60 -1.64 2.16
C THR A 68 -13.76 -0.68 2.45
N ASP A 69 -13.97 -0.29 3.72
CA ASP A 69 -15.01 0.68 4.11
C ASP A 69 -14.82 2.05 3.45
N SER A 70 -13.56 2.47 3.26
CA SER A 70 -13.24 3.73 2.59
C SER A 70 -13.54 3.63 1.09
N LEU A 71 -13.24 2.50 0.46
CA LEU A 71 -13.54 2.24 -0.95
C LEU A 71 -15.04 2.21 -1.23
N LEU A 72 -15.81 1.54 -0.36
CA LEU A 72 -17.26 1.45 -0.51
C LEU A 72 -17.91 2.83 -0.43
N LYS A 73 -17.46 3.67 0.51
CA LYS A 73 -17.93 5.05 0.64
C LYS A 73 -17.64 5.88 -0.62
N GLU A 74 -16.47 5.71 -1.21
CA GLU A 74 -16.08 6.39 -2.46
C GLU A 74 -16.92 5.89 -3.66
N LEU A 75 -17.14 4.57 -3.74
CA LEU A 75 -17.93 3.93 -4.79
C LEU A 75 -19.42 4.29 -4.72
N GLU A 76 -19.99 4.42 -3.53
CA GLU A 76 -21.36 4.86 -3.32
C GLU A 76 -21.54 6.33 -3.70
N TRP A 77 -20.55 7.18 -3.39
CA TRP A 77 -20.55 8.59 -3.77
C TRP A 77 -20.51 8.79 -5.29
N GLY A 78 -19.66 8.05 -6.01
CA GLY A 78 -19.54 8.14 -7.47
C GLY A 78 -20.73 7.59 -8.27
N ARG A 79 -21.72 6.99 -7.60
CA ARG A 79 -22.92 6.39 -8.20
C ARG A 79 -24.17 7.27 -8.08
N SER A 80 -24.09 8.39 -7.35
CA SER A 80 -25.10 9.45 -7.27
C SER A 80 -24.96 10.48 -8.39
#